data_AF-W6P7N8-F1
#
_entry.id   AF-W6P7N8-F1
#
_cell.length_a   1.000
_cell.length_b   1.000
_cell.length_c   1.000
_cell.angle_alpha   90.00
_cell.angle_beta   90.00
_cell.angle_gamma   90.00
#
_symmetry.space_group_name_H-M   'P 1'
#
loop_
_entity.id
_entity.type
_entity.pdbx_description
1 polymer ?
#
loop_
_entity_poly.entity_id
_entity_poly.type
_entity_poly.pdbx_seq_one_letter_code
_entity_poly.pdbx_strand_id
1 'polypeptide(L)'
;MTGDNKNVCGLYGYTTFNAVKYFEHIPVKESHDEQNDAPDLLYILYKYVIVFNHFKNELTLVEMLSEGEESGLPELEAAIENRNYASYNFSVTGPVTSPITDEEHKANVRKGIAHCMRGDVFQIVLSRRFIQPYAGDDFKVYRALRSINPSPYLFYFDFGGYRIFGSSPETHCKIENGRAYIDPIAGTTRRTGDTVKDRELTEALLADPKENAEHVMLVDLARNDLSRNCHDVRVVFYKEPQYYSHVIHLVSRVSGMLNEGADKIKTFIDTFPAGTLSGAPKVRAMQLISEIEPHNRGAYGGCIGFLYRIEWRIKPSNHHPYFCKPQQRTLVPGRRRYRSTQPR
;
A
#
# COMPACT_ATOMS: atom_id res chain seq x y z
N MET A 1 8.73 -7.81 23.15
CA MET A 1 7.28 -8.06 23.30
C MET A 1 7.06 -9.52 23.63
N THR A 2 6.44 -9.78 24.77
CA THR A 2 6.02 -11.10 25.26
C THR A 2 4.49 -11.16 25.27
N GLY A 3 3.91 -12.33 25.54
CA GLY A 3 2.45 -12.52 25.62
C GLY A 3 1.79 -13.14 24.38
N ASP A 4 0.54 -13.52 24.56
CA ASP A 4 -0.33 -14.04 23.51
C ASP A 4 -0.64 -12.94 22.48
N ASN A 5 -0.92 -13.33 21.24
CA ASN A 5 -1.21 -12.39 20.13
C ASN A 5 -0.12 -11.37 19.80
N LYS A 6 1.12 -11.50 20.32
CA LYS A 6 2.26 -10.62 20.00
C LYS A 6 2.56 -10.42 18.50
N ASN A 7 1.98 -11.25 17.63
CA ASN A 7 2.12 -11.14 16.17
C ASN A 7 1.31 -9.98 15.58
N VAL A 8 0.29 -9.48 16.28
CA VAL A 8 -0.50 -8.30 15.88
C VAL A 8 0.08 -7.02 16.48
N CYS A 9 1.07 -7.12 17.36
CA CYS A 9 1.79 -5.97 17.89
C CYS A 9 2.92 -5.61 16.92
N GLY A 10 2.79 -4.47 16.25
CA GLY A 10 3.73 -4.06 15.22
C GLY A 10 3.58 -2.61 14.81
N LEU A 11 4.42 -2.23 13.85
CA LEU A 11 4.38 -0.94 13.18
C LEU A 11 3.46 -1.04 11.97
N TYR A 12 2.39 -0.25 11.96
CA TYR A 12 1.38 -0.22 10.91
C TYR A 12 1.51 1.06 10.10
N GLY A 13 1.48 0.96 8.78
CA GLY A 13 1.63 2.14 7.95
C GLY A 13 2.02 1.84 6.51
N TYR A 14 2.69 2.79 5.88
CA TYR A 14 2.96 2.75 4.45
C TYR A 14 4.36 3.24 4.08
N THR A 15 4.77 2.84 2.87
CA THR A 15 5.95 3.31 2.15
C THR A 15 5.49 3.75 0.76
N THR A 16 5.71 5.01 0.37
CA THR A 16 5.36 5.53 -0.95
C THR A 16 6.31 5.00 -2.02
N PHE A 17 5.91 5.06 -3.29
CA PHE A 17 6.85 4.84 -4.40
C PHE A 17 8.02 5.83 -4.35
N ASN A 18 7.79 7.05 -3.86
CA ASN A 18 8.85 8.06 -3.79
C ASN A 18 9.99 7.67 -2.82
N ALA A 19 9.71 6.81 -1.83
CA ALA A 19 10.71 6.29 -0.91
C ALA A 19 11.88 5.56 -1.60
N VAL A 20 11.72 5.13 -2.86
CA VAL A 20 12.81 4.53 -3.64
C VAL A 20 14.06 5.40 -3.68
N LYS A 21 13.94 6.73 -3.65
CA LYS A 21 15.09 7.65 -3.62
C LYS A 21 16.04 7.44 -2.42
N TYR A 22 15.57 6.82 -1.34
CA TYR A 22 16.38 6.50 -0.15
C TYR A 22 17.14 5.18 -0.30
N PHE A 23 16.73 4.33 -1.24
CA PHE A 23 17.23 2.96 -1.38
C PHE A 23 18.00 2.76 -2.68
N GLU A 24 17.61 3.47 -3.75
CA GLU A 24 18.21 3.47 -5.06
C GLU A 24 18.62 4.90 -5.43
N HIS A 25 19.76 5.04 -6.11
CA HIS A 25 20.28 6.34 -6.54
C HIS A 25 19.56 6.81 -7.81
N ILE A 26 18.26 7.07 -7.69
CA ILE A 26 17.40 7.55 -8.78
C ILE A 26 16.81 8.93 -8.45
N PRO A 27 16.74 9.84 -9.43
CA PRO A 27 16.05 11.11 -9.24
C PRO A 27 14.55 10.84 -9.23
N VAL A 28 13.87 11.05 -8.10
CA VAL A 28 12.41 11.00 -8.00
C VAL A 28 11.86 12.42 -7.92
N LYS A 29 10.79 12.72 -8.66
CA LYS A 29 10.10 14.01 -8.56
C LYS A 29 9.46 14.18 -7.19
N GLU A 30 9.73 15.31 -6.56
CA GLU A 30 9.05 15.73 -5.33
C GLU A 30 7.76 16.50 -5.65
N SER A 31 6.80 16.43 -4.76
CA SER A 31 5.65 17.34 -4.74
C SER A 31 5.33 17.67 -3.30
N HIS A 32 4.85 18.87 -3.06
CA HIS A 32 4.36 19.29 -1.75
C HIS A 32 2.90 19.73 -1.89
N ASP A 33 2.10 19.42 -0.89
CA ASP A 33 0.75 19.95 -0.74
C ASP A 33 0.78 21.13 0.25
N GLU A 34 0.08 22.22 -0.08
CA GLU A 34 0.07 23.43 0.76
C GLU A 34 -0.65 23.23 2.10
N GLN A 35 -1.63 22.31 2.16
CA GLN A 35 -2.44 22.09 3.35
C GLN A 35 -1.84 21.01 4.24
N ASN A 36 -1.57 19.83 3.67
CA ASN A 36 -1.02 18.69 4.41
C ASN A 36 -0.19 17.81 3.48
N ASP A 37 1.12 17.79 3.70
CA ASP A 37 2.02 16.90 2.99
C ASP A 37 2.06 15.51 3.66
N ALA A 38 2.01 14.46 2.84
CA ALA A 38 2.13 13.09 3.32
C ALA A 38 3.60 12.66 3.24
N PRO A 39 4.22 12.18 4.33
CA PRO A 39 5.60 11.72 4.30
C PRO A 39 5.77 10.50 3.38
N ASP A 40 6.99 10.28 2.90
CA ASP A 40 7.31 9.12 2.07
C ASP A 40 7.17 7.78 2.81
N LEU A 41 7.39 7.78 4.12
CA LEU A 41 7.18 6.62 4.98
C LEU A 41 6.56 7.10 6.30
N LEU A 42 5.51 6.42 6.75
CA LEU A 42 4.95 6.63 8.07
C LEU A 42 4.46 5.30 8.62
N TYR A 43 4.96 4.96 9.80
CA TYR A 43 4.60 3.75 10.52
C TYR A 43 4.30 4.09 11.98
N ILE A 44 3.17 3.61 12.48
CA ILE A 44 2.65 3.90 13.81
C ILE A 44 2.65 2.61 14.63
N LEU A 45 3.19 2.70 15.84
CA LEU A 45 3.02 1.68 16.86
C LEU A 45 1.72 1.97 17.61
N TYR A 46 0.71 1.12 17.44
CA TYR A 46 -0.56 1.28 18.13
C TYR A 46 -0.51 0.62 19.52
N LYS A 47 -0.93 1.37 20.54
CA LYS A 47 -1.10 0.84 21.90
C LYS A 47 -2.21 -0.20 21.97
N TYR A 48 -3.34 0.08 21.33
CA TYR A 48 -4.51 -0.80 21.30
C TYR A 48 -4.70 -1.39 19.90
N VAL A 49 -4.93 -2.69 19.82
CA VAL A 49 -5.28 -3.41 18.60
C VAL A 49 -6.54 -4.23 18.85
N ILE A 50 -7.55 -4.03 18.02
CA ILE A 50 -8.81 -4.79 18.06
C ILE A 50 -8.80 -5.80 16.92
N VAL A 51 -8.82 -7.09 17.26
CA VAL A 51 -8.78 -8.18 16.29
C VAL A 51 -10.17 -8.79 16.16
N PHE A 52 -10.73 -8.75 14.96
CA PHE A 52 -12.03 -9.32 14.64
C PHE A 52 -11.86 -10.72 14.04
N ASN A 53 -12.39 -11.74 14.70
CA ASN A 53 -12.51 -13.08 14.16
C ASN A 53 -13.94 -13.33 13.68
N HIS A 54 -14.20 -13.03 12.41
CA HIS A 54 -15.52 -13.19 11.81
C HIS A 54 -16.03 -14.64 11.78
N PHE A 55 -15.13 -15.63 11.76
CA PHE A 55 -15.54 -17.04 11.74
C PHE A 55 -16.11 -17.47 13.10
N LYS A 56 -15.50 -17.01 14.19
CA LYS A 56 -15.95 -17.31 15.56
C LYS A 56 -16.89 -16.27 16.14
N ASN A 57 -17.11 -15.15 15.45
CA ASN A 57 -17.77 -13.95 15.97
C ASN A 57 -17.14 -13.45 17.29
N GLU A 58 -15.81 -13.54 17.38
CA GLU A 58 -15.03 -13.11 18.54
C GLU A 58 -14.31 -11.79 18.25
N LEU A 59 -14.21 -10.95 19.28
CA LEU A 59 -13.41 -9.74 19.29
C LEU A 59 -12.33 -9.89 20.36
N THR A 60 -11.07 -9.74 19.97
CA THR A 60 -9.93 -9.78 20.89
C THR A 60 -9.36 -8.38 21.02
N LEU A 61 -9.33 -7.87 22.26
CA LEU A 61 -8.65 -6.63 22.60
C LEU A 61 -7.21 -6.94 23.00
N VAL A 62 -6.26 -6.29 22.33
CA VAL A 62 -4.84 -6.41 22.63
C VAL A 62 -4.32 -5.03 23.02
N GLU A 63 -3.73 -4.94 24.20
CA GLU A 63 -3.08 -3.73 24.70
C GLU A 63 -1.57 -3.96 24.85
N MET A 64 -0.80 -2.99 24.41
CA MET A 64 0.64 -2.92 24.62
C MET A 64 0.94 -2.08 25.85
N LEU A 65 1.52 -2.71 26.87
CA LEU A 65 1.88 -2.07 28.13
C LEU A 65 3.39 -1.99 28.30
N SER A 66 3.83 -0.87 28.85
CA SER A 66 5.16 -0.70 29.40
C SER A 66 5.25 -1.34 30.80
N GLU A 67 6.46 -1.57 31.29
CA GLU A 67 6.64 -2.09 32.65
C GLU A 67 6.07 -1.12 33.69
N GLY A 68 5.17 -1.61 34.55
CA GLY A 68 4.50 -0.81 35.58
C GLY A 68 3.35 0.06 35.08
N GLU A 69 2.97 -0.03 33.80
CA GLU A 69 1.82 0.70 33.24
C GLU A 69 0.50 -0.01 33.56
N GLU A 70 -0.51 0.75 34.00
CA GLU A 70 -1.86 0.23 34.23
C GLU A 70 -2.63 0.04 32.91
N SER A 71 -3.51 -0.95 32.88
CA SER A 71 -4.31 -1.28 31.70
C SER A 71 -5.42 -0.27 31.45
N GLY A 72 -5.52 0.22 30.21
CA GLY A 72 -6.62 1.05 29.74
C GLY A 72 -7.73 0.28 29.01
N LEU A 73 -7.69 -1.06 29.02
CA LEU A 73 -8.73 -1.89 28.41
C LEU A 73 -10.16 -1.59 28.89
N PRO A 74 -10.42 -1.33 30.20
CA PRO A 74 -11.78 -1.02 30.65
C PRO A 74 -12.38 0.22 29.99
N GLU A 75 -11.57 1.24 29.71
CA GLU A 75 -12.02 2.45 29.01
C GLU A 75 -12.34 2.16 27.53
N LEU A 76 -11.50 1.33 26.89
CA LEU A 76 -11.71 0.89 25.51
C LEU A 76 -12.99 0.06 25.38
N GLU A 77 -13.24 -0.86 26.33
CA GLU A 77 -14.47 -1.66 26.39
C GLU A 77 -15.70 -0.77 26.50
N ALA A 78 -15.69 0.20 27.43
CA ALA A 78 -16.78 1.15 27.59
C ALA A 78 -17.02 1.98 26.30
N ALA A 79 -15.96 2.35 25.58
CA ALA A 79 -16.07 3.06 24.31
C ALA A 79 -16.68 2.19 23.19
N ILE A 80 -16.34 0.90 23.14
CA ILE A 80 -16.90 -0.06 22.17
C ILE A 80 -18.38 -0.33 22.44
N GLU A 81 -18.77 -0.43 23.71
CA GLU A 81 -20.17 -0.64 24.10
C GLU A 81 -21.05 0.59 23.84
N ASN A 82 -20.44 1.78 23.80
CA ASN A 82 -21.15 3.01 23.49
C ASN A 82 -21.53 3.08 21.99
N ARG A 83 -22.80 2.78 21.71
CA ARG A 83 -23.35 2.76 20.33
C ARG A 83 -23.72 4.13 19.77
N ASN A 84 -23.37 5.22 20.44
CA ASN A 84 -23.71 6.57 19.97
C ASN A 84 -22.64 7.11 19.02
N TYR A 85 -22.73 6.76 17.73
CA TYR A 85 -21.88 7.33 16.68
C TYR A 85 -22.72 8.02 15.60
N ALA A 86 -22.34 9.26 15.28
CA ALA A 86 -22.90 9.96 14.13
C ALA A 86 -22.32 9.36 12.85
N SER A 87 -23.18 9.10 11.86
CA SER A 87 -22.75 8.62 10.54
C SER A 87 -23.22 9.60 9.49
N TYR A 88 -22.27 10.17 8.76
CA TYR A 88 -22.54 11.08 7.65
C TYR A 88 -22.45 10.33 6.33
N ASN A 89 -23.12 10.83 5.30
CA ASN A 89 -22.90 10.34 3.93
C ASN A 89 -21.79 11.15 3.26
N PHE A 90 -21.39 10.72 2.07
CA PHE A 90 -20.52 11.49 1.20
C PHE A 90 -21.24 11.83 -0.10
N SER A 91 -20.80 12.91 -0.75
CA SER A 91 -21.25 13.29 -2.08
C SER A 91 -20.09 13.87 -2.89
N VAL A 92 -20.17 13.68 -4.20
CA VAL A 92 -19.25 14.31 -5.16
C VAL A 92 -19.54 15.81 -5.22
N THR A 93 -18.49 16.63 -5.23
CA THR A 93 -18.59 18.11 -5.22
C THR A 93 -18.08 18.77 -6.49
N GLY A 94 -17.61 18.00 -7.47
CA GLY A 94 -17.10 18.51 -8.74
C GLY A 94 -16.76 17.41 -9.74
N PRO A 95 -16.30 17.76 -10.94
CA PRO A 95 -15.95 16.78 -11.97
C PRO A 95 -14.65 16.03 -11.62
N VAL A 96 -14.50 14.83 -12.18
CA VAL A 96 -13.20 14.14 -12.21
C VAL A 96 -12.23 14.95 -13.07
N THR A 97 -11.01 15.17 -12.58
CA THR A 97 -9.93 15.81 -13.32
C THR A 97 -8.70 14.91 -13.38
N SER A 98 -7.79 15.19 -14.32
CA SER A 98 -6.48 14.56 -14.44
C SER A 98 -5.48 15.66 -14.80
N PRO A 99 -4.25 15.63 -14.25
CA PRO A 99 -3.23 16.63 -14.56
C PRO A 99 -2.70 16.52 -15.99
N ILE A 100 -3.00 15.43 -16.69
CA ILE A 100 -2.72 15.24 -18.11
C ILE A 100 -3.95 14.75 -18.87
N THR A 101 -4.02 15.12 -20.15
CA THR A 101 -5.00 14.66 -21.12
C THR A 101 -4.76 13.22 -21.55
N ASP A 102 -5.75 12.62 -22.23
CA ASP A 102 -5.63 11.30 -22.84
C ASP A 102 -4.50 11.25 -23.88
N GLU A 103 -4.34 12.28 -24.72
CA GLU A 103 -3.31 12.29 -25.75
C GLU A 103 -1.90 12.46 -25.17
N GLU A 104 -1.73 13.24 -24.10
CA GLU A 104 -0.46 13.32 -23.37
C GLU A 104 -0.10 11.98 -22.74
N HIS A 105 -1.07 11.28 -22.14
CA HIS A 105 -0.81 9.94 -21.61
C HIS A 105 -0.46 8.94 -22.71
N LYS A 106 -1.17 8.95 -23.85
CA LYS A 106 -0.79 8.13 -25.02
C LYS A 106 0.60 8.50 -25.54
N ALA A 107 0.99 9.77 -25.55
CA ALA A 107 2.33 10.20 -25.91
C ALA A 107 3.39 9.64 -24.94
N ASN A 108 3.10 9.62 -23.64
CA ASN A 108 3.95 8.97 -22.64
C ASN A 108 4.09 7.46 -22.90
N VAL A 109 2.99 6.76 -23.22
CA VAL A 109 3.02 5.35 -23.62
C VAL A 109 3.88 5.13 -24.87
N ARG A 110 3.76 5.99 -25.89
CA ARG A 110 4.61 5.92 -27.10
C ARG A 110 6.10 6.09 -26.76
N LYS A 111 6.46 6.96 -25.81
CA LYS A 111 7.85 7.06 -25.31
C LYS A 111 8.28 5.76 -24.64
N GLY A 112 7.46 5.19 -23.77
CA GLY A 112 7.73 3.89 -23.14
C GLY A 112 7.98 2.78 -24.16
N ILE A 113 7.14 2.67 -25.19
CA ILE A 113 7.32 1.75 -26.31
C ILE A 113 8.66 2.00 -27.03
N ALA A 114 9.01 3.25 -27.30
CA ALA A 114 10.29 3.58 -27.94
C ALA A 114 11.50 3.13 -27.10
N HIS A 115 11.44 3.28 -25.77
CA HIS A 115 12.47 2.75 -24.87
C HIS A 115 12.53 1.21 -24.91
N CYS A 116 11.39 0.53 -24.95
CA CYS A 116 11.34 -0.92 -25.14
C CYS A 116 12.01 -1.35 -26.46
N MET A 117 11.69 -0.69 -27.56
CA MET A 117 12.25 -0.99 -28.88
C MET A 117 13.75 -0.71 -28.98
N ARG A 118 14.27 0.25 -28.22
CA ARG A 118 15.72 0.52 -28.12
C ARG A 118 16.45 -0.48 -27.22
N GLY A 119 15.74 -1.27 -26.43
CA GLY A 119 16.33 -2.18 -25.45
C GLY A 119 16.74 -1.50 -24.13
N ASP A 120 16.24 -0.28 -23.83
CA ASP A 120 16.45 0.36 -22.53
C ASP A 120 15.80 -0.46 -21.39
N VAL A 121 14.63 -1.02 -21.67
CA VAL A 121 13.81 -1.83 -20.75
C VAL A 121 13.06 -2.88 -21.55
N PHE A 122 12.73 -4.02 -20.95
CA PHE A 122 11.79 -5.00 -21.51
C PHE A 122 10.35 -4.53 -21.33
N GLN A 123 10.05 -3.94 -20.17
CA GLN A 123 8.73 -3.41 -19.81
C GLN A 123 8.88 -2.15 -18.96
N ILE A 124 7.94 -1.22 -19.12
CA ILE A 124 7.74 -0.06 -18.26
C ILE A 124 6.26 0.12 -17.98
N VAL A 125 5.92 0.41 -16.72
CA VAL A 125 4.55 0.65 -16.28
C VAL A 125 4.40 2.14 -16.08
N LEU A 126 3.67 2.80 -16.99
CA LEU A 126 3.35 4.23 -16.90
C LEU A 126 1.93 4.42 -16.40
N SER A 127 1.71 5.51 -15.69
CA SER A 127 0.48 5.80 -14.97
C SER A 127 0.02 7.24 -15.18
N ARG A 128 -1.21 7.49 -14.74
CA ARG A 128 -1.77 8.84 -14.62
C ARG A 128 -2.70 8.93 -13.43
N ARG A 129 -2.80 10.12 -12.86
CA ARG A 129 -3.63 10.40 -11.69
C ARG A 129 -5.01 10.90 -12.10
N PHE A 130 -6.03 10.45 -11.40
CA PHE A 130 -7.37 11.05 -11.44
C PHE A 130 -7.70 11.64 -10.07
N ILE A 131 -8.41 12.75 -10.06
CA ILE A 131 -8.79 13.48 -8.86
C ILE A 131 -10.32 13.67 -8.90
N GLN A 132 -11.00 13.19 -7.87
CA GLN A 132 -12.44 13.35 -7.70
C GLN A 132 -12.69 14.13 -6.41
N PRO A 133 -13.08 15.41 -6.47
CA PRO A 133 -13.47 16.15 -5.29
C PRO A 133 -14.77 15.57 -4.71
N TYR A 134 -14.78 15.37 -3.40
CA TYR A 134 -15.93 14.93 -2.62
C TYR A 134 -15.97 15.63 -1.28
N ALA A 135 -17.12 15.59 -0.61
CA ALA A 135 -17.30 16.03 0.76
C ALA A 135 -18.08 14.97 1.56
N GLY A 136 -17.89 14.97 2.89
CA GLY A 136 -18.56 14.05 3.80
C GLY A 136 -17.59 13.01 4.38
N ASP A 137 -18.10 11.81 4.61
CA ASP A 137 -17.41 10.76 5.38
C ASP A 137 -16.54 9.85 4.49
N ASP A 138 -15.22 9.98 4.59
CA ASP A 138 -14.18 9.18 3.92
C ASP A 138 -14.31 7.68 4.24
N PHE A 139 -14.72 7.32 5.46
CA PHE A 139 -14.92 5.92 5.81
C PHE A 139 -16.10 5.32 5.03
N LYS A 140 -17.14 6.11 4.73
CA LYS A 140 -18.21 5.66 3.84
C LYS A 140 -17.77 5.52 2.38
N VAL A 141 -16.84 6.35 1.90
CA VAL A 141 -16.22 6.16 0.58
C VAL A 141 -15.49 4.81 0.54
N TYR A 142 -14.69 4.51 1.56
CA TYR A 142 -14.04 3.22 1.70
C TYR A 142 -15.03 2.05 1.79
N ARG A 143 -16.12 2.19 2.53
CA ARG A 143 -17.19 1.15 2.60
C ARG A 143 -17.85 0.90 1.24
N ALA A 144 -18.04 1.95 0.43
CA ALA A 144 -18.54 1.80 -0.93
C ALA A 144 -17.53 1.04 -1.80
N LEU A 145 -16.24 1.39 -1.73
CA LEU A 145 -15.16 0.68 -2.43
C LEU A 145 -15.12 -0.82 -2.04
N ARG A 146 -15.13 -1.12 -0.74
CA ARG A 146 -15.14 -2.49 -0.20
C ARG A 146 -16.31 -3.32 -0.73
N SER A 147 -17.48 -2.70 -0.91
CA SER A 147 -18.68 -3.39 -1.37
C SER A 147 -18.63 -3.68 -2.88
N ILE A 148 -18.06 -2.77 -3.67
CA ILE A 148 -17.97 -2.91 -5.13
C ILE A 148 -16.83 -3.84 -5.53
N ASN A 149 -15.65 -3.66 -4.92
CA ASN A 149 -14.42 -4.37 -5.24
C ASN A 149 -13.81 -4.96 -3.96
N PRO A 150 -14.35 -6.05 -3.42
CA PRO A 150 -13.68 -6.77 -2.35
C PRO A 150 -12.37 -7.38 -2.90
N SER A 151 -11.28 -7.20 -2.16
CA SER A 151 -9.96 -7.75 -2.50
C SER A 151 -9.33 -8.40 -1.26
N PRO A 152 -8.24 -9.17 -1.42
CA PRO A 152 -7.53 -9.79 -0.31
C PRO A 152 -6.98 -8.77 0.69
N TYR A 153 -6.66 -7.54 0.24
CA TYR A 153 -6.05 -6.49 1.06
C TYR A 153 -6.88 -5.22 1.03
N LEU A 154 -7.85 -5.14 1.95
CA LEU A 154 -8.62 -3.93 2.23
C LEU A 154 -7.96 -3.15 3.37
N PHE A 155 -7.80 -1.85 3.20
CA PHE A 155 -7.18 -0.99 4.21
C PHE A 155 -7.84 0.38 4.28
N TYR A 156 -7.86 0.94 5.49
CA TYR A 156 -8.23 2.31 5.78
C TYR A 156 -7.33 2.83 6.90
N PHE A 157 -6.52 3.84 6.58
CA PHE A 157 -5.65 4.52 7.54
C PHE A 157 -6.05 5.99 7.61
N ASP A 158 -6.38 6.44 8.82
CA ASP A 158 -6.53 7.86 9.15
C ASP A 158 -5.26 8.35 9.83
N PHE A 159 -4.53 9.23 9.15
CA PHE A 159 -3.31 9.86 9.66
C PHE A 159 -3.58 11.30 10.14
N GLY A 160 -4.85 11.66 10.34
CA GLY A 160 -5.30 12.99 10.77
C GLY A 160 -5.36 13.98 9.61
N GLY A 161 -4.20 14.39 9.08
CA GLY A 161 -4.13 15.38 7.99
C GLY A 161 -4.56 14.84 6.62
N TYR A 162 -4.47 13.53 6.43
CA TYR A 162 -4.83 12.82 5.21
C TYR A 162 -5.23 11.38 5.54
N ARG A 163 -5.84 10.70 4.57
CA ARG A 163 -6.25 9.30 4.67
C ARG A 163 -5.69 8.51 3.50
N ILE A 164 -5.36 7.25 3.76
CA ILE A 164 -4.98 6.29 2.72
C ILE A 164 -5.90 5.08 2.88
N PHE A 165 -6.74 4.83 1.89
CA PHE A 165 -7.63 3.68 1.87
C PHE A 165 -7.74 3.10 0.48
N GLY A 166 -8.00 1.80 0.40
CA GLY A 166 -7.94 1.08 -0.86
C GLY A 166 -8.31 -0.38 -0.75
N SER A 167 -8.27 -1.02 -1.91
CA SER A 167 -8.57 -2.44 -2.12
C SER A 167 -7.50 -3.01 -3.05
N SER A 168 -6.43 -3.54 -2.48
CA SER A 168 -5.29 -4.06 -3.24
C SER A 168 -5.46 -5.55 -3.57
N PRO A 169 -5.32 -5.94 -4.85
CA PRO A 169 -5.39 -7.34 -5.26
C PRO A 169 -4.07 -8.11 -5.04
N GLU A 170 -2.95 -7.41 -4.86
CA GLU A 170 -1.60 -7.98 -4.91
C GLU A 170 -0.84 -7.79 -3.59
N THR A 171 -0.10 -8.84 -3.20
CA THR A 171 0.89 -8.81 -2.12
C THR A 171 2.26 -8.46 -2.70
N HIS A 172 2.85 -7.33 -2.30
CA HIS A 172 4.22 -7.03 -2.72
C HIS A 172 5.23 -8.02 -2.11
N CYS A 173 5.28 -8.09 -0.78
CA CYS A 173 6.21 -8.95 -0.04
C CYS A 173 5.59 -9.36 1.29
N LYS A 174 5.60 -10.67 1.58
CA LYS A 174 5.21 -11.22 2.88
C LYS A 174 6.40 -11.97 3.45
N ILE A 175 6.76 -11.69 4.70
CA ILE A 175 7.81 -12.41 5.41
C ILE A 175 7.22 -13.01 6.68
N GLU A 176 7.24 -14.34 6.77
CA GLU A 176 6.67 -15.08 7.90
C GLU A 176 7.45 -16.37 8.12
N ASN A 177 7.74 -16.68 9.39
CA ASN A 177 8.46 -17.90 9.80
C ASN A 177 9.78 -18.14 9.03
N GLY A 178 10.54 -17.07 8.80
CA GLY A 178 11.82 -17.12 8.09
C GLY A 178 11.71 -17.29 6.57
N ARG A 179 10.50 -17.25 6.00
CA ARG A 179 10.27 -17.37 4.56
C ARG A 179 9.69 -16.08 4.00
N ALA A 180 10.26 -15.62 2.89
CA ALA A 180 9.77 -14.49 2.12
C ALA A 180 8.96 -14.99 0.91
N TYR A 181 7.92 -14.24 0.56
CA TYR A 181 7.01 -14.53 -0.55
C TYR A 181 6.72 -13.27 -1.36
N ILE A 182 6.68 -13.42 -2.67
CA ILE A 182 6.17 -12.41 -3.63
C ILE A 182 5.15 -13.13 -4.49
N ASP A 183 4.01 -12.48 -4.76
CA ASP A 183 2.91 -13.04 -5.55
C ASP A 183 2.71 -12.22 -6.83
N PRO A 184 3.52 -12.41 -7.90
CA PRO A 184 3.37 -11.64 -9.12
C PRO A 184 2.01 -11.90 -9.77
N ILE A 185 1.34 -10.82 -10.14
CA ILE A 185 0.08 -10.84 -10.89
C ILE A 185 0.29 -10.21 -12.27
N ALA A 186 0.02 -10.99 -13.32
CA ALA A 186 0.03 -10.48 -14.70
C ALA A 186 -0.85 -11.36 -15.59
N GLY A 187 -1.47 -10.76 -16.60
CA GLY A 187 -2.59 -11.38 -17.31
C GLY A 187 -3.90 -11.09 -16.60
N THR A 188 -4.79 -10.38 -17.28
CA THR A 188 -6.12 -10.03 -16.76
C THR A 188 -7.17 -10.24 -17.83
N THR A 189 -8.26 -10.92 -17.48
CA THR A 189 -9.48 -10.95 -18.29
C THR A 189 -10.70 -10.61 -17.45
N ARG A 190 -11.79 -10.21 -18.10
CA ARG A 190 -13.03 -9.85 -17.42
C ARG A 190 -13.75 -11.11 -16.93
N ARG A 191 -14.25 -11.08 -15.71
CA ARG A 191 -15.21 -12.07 -15.21
C ARG A 191 -16.62 -11.71 -15.65
N THR A 192 -17.35 -12.65 -16.23
CA THR A 192 -18.71 -12.46 -16.73
C THR A 192 -19.77 -12.99 -15.78
N GLY A 193 -19.39 -13.84 -14.82
CA GLY A 193 -20.32 -14.51 -13.89
C GLY A 193 -20.98 -15.77 -14.49
N ASP A 194 -20.54 -16.16 -15.69
CA ASP A 194 -20.93 -17.39 -16.36
C ASP A 194 -19.73 -18.32 -16.35
N THR A 195 -19.85 -19.47 -15.69
CA THR A 195 -18.74 -20.41 -15.50
C THR A 195 -18.15 -20.95 -16.79
N VAL A 196 -18.97 -21.16 -17.83
CA VAL A 196 -18.49 -21.70 -19.11
C VAL A 196 -17.69 -20.64 -19.84
N LYS A 197 -18.25 -19.42 -19.94
CA LYS A 197 -17.59 -18.29 -20.59
C LYS A 197 -16.33 -17.83 -19.85
N ASP A 198 -16.38 -17.82 -18.52
CA ASP A 198 -15.22 -17.48 -17.68
C ASP A 198 -14.09 -18.50 -17.90
N ARG A 199 -14.41 -19.78 -18.08
CA ARG A 199 -13.42 -20.82 -18.42
C ARG A 199 -12.81 -20.59 -19.80
N GLU A 200 -13.62 -20.31 -20.82
CA GLU A 200 -13.13 -20.01 -22.17
C GLU A 200 -12.20 -18.78 -22.18
N LEU A 201 -12.58 -17.71 -21.48
CA LEU A 201 -11.76 -16.50 -21.33
C LEU A 201 -10.46 -16.79 -20.58
N THR A 202 -10.49 -17.68 -19.59
CA THR A 202 -9.31 -18.11 -18.84
C THR A 202 -8.37 -18.94 -19.72
N GLU A 203 -8.91 -19.89 -20.48
CA GLU A 203 -8.14 -20.71 -21.42
C GLU A 203 -7.49 -19.83 -22.51
N ALA A 204 -8.21 -18.83 -23.03
CA ALA A 204 -7.66 -17.85 -23.96
C ALA A 204 -6.54 -17.01 -23.34
N LEU A 205 -6.71 -16.54 -22.10
CA LEU A 205 -5.68 -15.79 -21.38
C LEU A 205 -4.42 -16.63 -21.12
N LEU A 206 -4.58 -17.90 -20.76
CA LEU A 206 -3.48 -18.85 -20.58
C LEU A 206 -2.75 -19.16 -21.89
N ALA A 207 -3.43 -19.09 -23.02
CA ALA A 207 -2.86 -19.33 -24.34
C ALA A 207 -2.21 -18.08 -24.96
N ASP A 208 -2.45 -16.87 -24.42
CA ASP A 208 -1.93 -15.62 -24.97
C ASP A 208 -0.38 -15.57 -24.83
N PRO A 209 0.39 -15.59 -25.94
CA PRO A 209 1.85 -15.59 -25.87
C PRO A 209 2.43 -14.32 -25.25
N LYS A 210 1.75 -13.17 -25.41
CA LYS A 210 2.19 -11.88 -24.87
C LYS A 210 2.07 -11.88 -23.34
N GLU A 211 0.88 -12.21 -22.83
CA GLU A 211 0.62 -12.22 -21.39
C GLU A 211 1.50 -13.28 -20.68
N ASN A 212 1.74 -14.42 -21.34
CA ASN A 212 2.68 -15.43 -20.86
C ASN A 212 4.11 -14.90 -20.74
N ALA A 213 4.61 -14.17 -21.74
CA ALA A 213 5.96 -13.61 -21.72
C ALA A 213 6.12 -12.54 -20.63
N GLU A 214 5.15 -11.62 -20.51
CA GLU A 214 5.13 -10.61 -19.45
C GLU A 214 5.11 -11.27 -18.05
N HIS A 215 4.28 -12.31 -17.87
CA HIS A 215 4.19 -13.02 -16.60
C HIS A 215 5.48 -13.77 -16.25
N VAL A 216 6.12 -14.46 -17.20
CA VAL A 216 7.42 -15.13 -16.99
C VAL A 216 8.47 -14.14 -16.49
N MET A 217 8.56 -12.98 -17.15
CA MET A 217 9.53 -11.95 -16.79
C MET A 217 9.30 -11.43 -15.36
N LEU A 218 8.06 -11.24 -14.93
CA LEU A 218 7.74 -10.80 -13.56
C LEU A 218 8.06 -11.87 -12.51
N VAL A 219 7.84 -13.15 -12.84
CA VAL A 219 8.24 -14.27 -11.98
C VAL A 219 9.77 -14.32 -11.84
N ASP A 220 10.51 -14.13 -12.92
CA ASP A 220 11.97 -14.10 -12.87
C ASP A 220 12.50 -12.87 -12.13
N LEU A 221 11.85 -11.71 -12.27
CA LEU A 221 12.17 -10.54 -11.47
C LEU A 221 11.96 -10.81 -9.98
N ALA A 222 10.84 -11.43 -9.59
CA ALA A 222 10.58 -11.81 -8.20
C ALA A 222 11.60 -12.83 -7.67
N ARG A 223 12.05 -13.78 -8.50
CA ARG A 223 13.13 -14.71 -8.15
C ARG A 223 14.45 -13.98 -7.90
N ASN A 224 14.81 -13.05 -8.78
CA ASN A 224 16.04 -12.26 -8.65
C ASN A 224 15.99 -11.37 -7.39
N ASP A 225 14.86 -10.71 -7.14
CA ASP A 225 14.66 -9.86 -5.98
C ASP A 225 14.81 -10.66 -4.67
N LEU A 226 14.16 -11.83 -4.57
CA LEU A 226 14.29 -12.70 -3.39
C LEU A 226 15.70 -13.27 -3.24
N SER A 227 16.39 -13.62 -4.33
CA SER A 227 17.73 -14.20 -4.29
C SER A 227 18.79 -13.28 -3.68
N ARG A 228 18.52 -11.97 -3.57
CA ARG A 228 19.41 -11.01 -2.89
C ARG A 228 19.57 -11.31 -1.41
N ASN A 229 18.52 -11.81 -0.76
CA ASN A 229 18.47 -12.00 0.70
C ASN A 229 17.99 -13.41 1.12
N CYS A 230 17.65 -14.26 0.15
CA CYS A 230 17.11 -15.60 0.39
C CYS A 230 17.90 -16.68 -0.34
N HIS A 231 17.87 -17.90 0.22
CA HIS A 231 18.24 -19.15 -0.42
C HIS A 231 17.00 -20.01 -0.69
N ASP A 232 17.17 -21.12 -1.42
CA ASP A 232 16.08 -22.04 -1.82
C ASP A 232 14.91 -21.33 -2.51
N VAL A 233 15.22 -20.34 -3.35
CA VAL A 233 14.24 -19.55 -4.09
C VAL A 233 13.59 -20.42 -5.17
N ARG A 234 12.26 -20.60 -5.05
CA ARG A 234 11.48 -21.45 -5.95
C ARG A 234 10.11 -20.84 -6.26
N VAL A 235 9.58 -21.19 -7.43
CA VAL A 235 8.19 -20.93 -7.79
C VAL A 235 7.33 -22.02 -7.13
N VAL A 236 6.41 -21.63 -6.24
CA VAL A 236 5.54 -22.53 -5.49
C VAL A 236 4.36 -22.99 -6.35
N PHE A 237 3.74 -22.04 -7.04
CA PHE A 237 2.75 -22.28 -8.08
C PHE A 237 2.92 -21.26 -9.19
N TYR A 238 2.52 -21.63 -10.41
CA TYR A 238 2.83 -20.88 -11.62
C TYR A 238 1.59 -20.70 -12.49
N LYS A 239 1.25 -19.43 -12.78
CA LYS A 239 0.13 -19.00 -13.63
C LYS A 239 -1.20 -19.66 -13.26
N GLU A 240 -1.49 -19.75 -11.98
CA GLU A 240 -2.79 -20.23 -11.52
C GLU A 240 -3.85 -19.14 -11.70
N PRO A 241 -4.97 -19.42 -12.39
CA PRO A 241 -6.08 -18.48 -12.49
C PRO A 241 -6.74 -18.24 -11.14
N GLN A 242 -6.87 -16.97 -10.76
CA GLN A 242 -7.56 -16.52 -9.55
C GLN A 242 -8.79 -15.70 -9.93
N TYR A 243 -9.95 -16.10 -9.44
CA TYR A 243 -11.25 -15.51 -9.79
C TYR A 243 -11.66 -14.47 -8.74
N TYR A 244 -11.53 -13.19 -9.09
CA TYR A 244 -11.99 -12.06 -8.27
C TYR A 244 -13.40 -11.65 -8.70
N SER A 245 -14.00 -10.64 -8.05
CA SER A 245 -15.40 -10.26 -8.32
C SER A 245 -15.68 -9.86 -9.78
N HIS A 246 -14.77 -9.12 -10.41
CA HIS A 246 -14.97 -8.57 -11.77
C HIS A 246 -13.92 -9.01 -12.79
N VAL A 247 -12.83 -9.62 -12.31
CA VAL A 247 -11.66 -9.97 -13.12
C VAL A 247 -11.11 -11.33 -12.75
N ILE A 248 -10.40 -11.93 -13.68
CA ILE A 248 -9.64 -13.18 -13.51
C ILE A 248 -8.18 -12.82 -13.79
N HIS A 249 -7.29 -13.16 -12.86
CA HIS A 249 -5.87 -12.90 -12.96
C HIS A 249 -5.07 -14.20 -13.01
N LEU A 250 -3.95 -14.22 -13.74
CA LEU A 250 -2.95 -15.27 -13.55
C LEU A 250 -2.02 -14.84 -12.41
N VAL A 251 -1.86 -15.72 -11.43
CA VAL A 251 -1.04 -15.47 -10.24
C VAL A 251 0.01 -16.55 -10.13
N SER A 252 1.23 -16.16 -9.80
CA SER A 252 2.28 -17.08 -9.37
C SER A 252 2.71 -16.72 -7.94
N ARG A 253 3.36 -17.66 -7.27
CA ARG A 253 4.02 -17.38 -5.98
C ARG A 253 5.48 -17.78 -6.05
N VAL A 254 6.36 -16.85 -5.78
CA VAL A 254 7.79 -17.10 -5.59
C VAL A 254 8.08 -17.05 -4.09
N SER A 255 8.83 -18.03 -3.58
CA SER A 255 9.23 -18.07 -2.17
C SER A 255 10.70 -18.37 -2.02
N GLY A 256 11.32 -17.84 -0.97
CA GLY A 256 12.69 -18.14 -0.56
C GLY A 256 12.84 -18.15 0.95
N MET A 257 13.79 -18.92 1.47
CA MET A 257 14.18 -18.89 2.88
C MET A 257 15.14 -17.74 3.11
N LEU A 258 14.87 -16.86 4.08
CA LEU A 258 15.79 -15.80 4.43
C LEU A 258 17.15 -16.39 4.81
N ASN A 259 18.22 -15.79 4.28
CA ASN A 259 19.57 -16.15 4.67
C ASN A 259 19.78 -15.92 6.17
N GLU A 260 20.68 -16.71 6.77
CA GLU A 260 21.02 -16.53 8.17
C GLU A 260 21.53 -15.10 8.42
N GLY A 261 20.94 -14.41 9.40
CA GLY A 261 21.26 -13.02 9.72
C GLY A 261 20.71 -11.96 8.76
N ALA A 262 19.92 -12.34 7.74
CA ALA A 262 19.28 -11.38 6.84
C ALA A 262 18.26 -10.49 7.59
N ASP A 263 18.32 -9.19 7.33
CA ASP A 263 17.35 -8.23 7.87
C ASP A 263 16.06 -8.25 7.04
N LYS A 264 14.92 -8.39 7.72
CA LYS A 264 13.60 -8.48 7.07
C LYS A 264 13.17 -7.17 6.41
N ILE A 265 13.50 -6.04 7.02
CA ILE A 265 13.19 -4.71 6.48
C ILE A 265 14.05 -4.45 5.26
N LYS A 266 15.34 -4.78 5.33
CA LYS A 266 16.23 -4.73 4.17
C LYS A 266 15.76 -5.64 3.04
N THR A 267 15.28 -6.84 3.37
CA THR A 267 14.72 -7.77 2.38
C THR A 267 13.50 -7.16 1.67
N PHE A 268 12.58 -6.56 2.42
CA PHE A 268 11.44 -5.82 1.84
C PHE A 268 11.91 -4.65 0.95
N ILE A 269 12.87 -3.85 1.41
CA ILE A 269 13.40 -2.71 0.65
C ILE A 269 14.05 -3.20 -0.66
N ASP A 270 14.81 -4.29 -0.61
CA ASP A 270 15.51 -4.82 -1.78
C ASP A 270 14.56 -5.40 -2.84
N THR A 271 13.33 -5.76 -2.46
CA THR A 271 12.28 -6.18 -3.41
C THR A 271 11.48 -4.99 -3.92
N PHE A 272 11.50 -3.85 -3.24
CA PHE A 272 10.66 -2.69 -3.51
C PHE A 272 11.17 -1.83 -4.69
N PRO A 273 10.28 -1.21 -5.49
CA PRO A 273 8.84 -1.45 -5.58
C PRO A 273 8.54 -2.69 -6.44
N ALA A 274 7.26 -3.09 -6.47
CA ALA A 274 6.82 -4.21 -7.30
C ALA A 274 7.16 -3.98 -8.79
N GLY A 275 7.58 -5.05 -9.48
CA GLY A 275 7.82 -5.03 -10.93
C GLY A 275 6.57 -4.66 -11.73
N THR A 276 5.40 -5.11 -11.26
CA THR A 276 4.07 -4.82 -11.81
C THR A 276 3.70 -3.34 -11.76
N LEU A 277 4.39 -2.55 -10.93
CA LEU A 277 4.19 -1.11 -10.77
C LEU A 277 5.42 -0.31 -11.21
N SER A 278 6.46 -0.93 -11.76
CA SER A 278 7.68 -0.24 -12.21
C SER A 278 8.05 -0.69 -13.62
N GLY A 279 8.72 -1.83 -13.73
CA GLY A 279 9.15 -2.43 -14.99
C GLY A 279 10.40 -3.29 -14.82
N ALA A 280 10.99 -3.69 -15.94
CA ALA A 280 12.17 -4.54 -15.97
C ALA A 280 13.14 -4.06 -17.07
N PRO A 281 14.44 -3.83 -16.78
CA PRO A 281 15.08 -3.81 -15.45
C PRO A 281 14.55 -2.69 -14.54
N LYS A 282 14.37 -2.99 -13.25
CA LYS A 282 13.65 -2.14 -12.28
C LYS A 282 14.21 -0.72 -12.17
N VAL A 283 15.51 -0.58 -11.91
CA VAL A 283 16.16 0.74 -11.75
C VAL A 283 16.00 1.62 -12.98
N ARG A 284 16.23 1.05 -14.18
CA ARG A 284 16.12 1.79 -15.43
C ARG A 284 14.66 2.19 -15.71
N ALA A 285 13.71 1.29 -15.48
CA ALA A 285 12.29 1.61 -15.61
C ALA A 285 11.87 2.77 -14.68
N MET A 286 12.34 2.79 -13.42
CA MET A 286 12.01 3.87 -12.48
C MET A 286 12.63 5.23 -12.87
N GLN A 287 13.85 5.25 -13.42
CA GLN A 287 14.44 6.47 -13.98
C GLN A 287 13.55 7.04 -15.10
N LEU A 288 13.15 6.17 -16.04
CA LEU A 288 12.28 6.55 -17.16
C LEU A 288 10.89 6.99 -16.70
N ILE A 289 10.32 6.34 -15.67
CA ILE A 289 9.06 6.77 -15.06
C ILE A 289 9.19 8.21 -14.56
N SER A 290 10.27 8.52 -13.84
CA SER A 290 10.52 9.86 -13.31
C SER A 290 10.70 10.90 -14.42
N GLU A 291 11.36 10.54 -15.52
CA GLU A 291 11.53 11.40 -16.70
C GLU A 291 10.21 11.64 -17.44
N ILE A 292 9.42 10.58 -17.67
CA ILE A 292 8.25 10.59 -18.56
C ILE A 292 6.99 11.09 -17.85
N GLU A 293 6.73 10.65 -16.62
CA GLU A 293 5.53 11.06 -15.87
C GLU A 293 5.70 12.49 -15.35
N PRO A 294 4.73 13.39 -15.56
CA PRO A 294 4.87 14.78 -15.12
C PRO A 294 4.60 14.97 -13.62
N HIS A 295 4.03 13.96 -12.96
CA HIS A 295 3.68 13.96 -11.55
C HIS A 295 4.52 12.92 -10.81
N ASN A 296 4.69 13.09 -9.51
CA ASN A 296 5.17 12.02 -8.66
C ASN A 296 4.05 10.98 -8.41
N ARG A 297 4.40 9.83 -7.84
CA ARG A 297 3.42 8.78 -7.59
C ARG A 297 2.90 8.78 -6.16
N GLY A 298 3.70 9.25 -5.20
CA GLY A 298 3.31 9.21 -3.79
C GLY A 298 2.92 7.79 -3.37
N ALA A 299 1.77 7.62 -2.73
CA ALA A 299 1.31 6.30 -2.28
C ALA A 299 1.05 5.30 -3.43
N TYR A 300 0.76 5.75 -4.66
CA TYR A 300 0.58 4.86 -5.81
C TYR A 300 1.88 4.15 -6.16
N GLY A 301 1.83 2.83 -6.36
CA GLY A 301 3.04 2.01 -6.56
C GLY A 301 3.87 1.79 -5.29
N GLY A 302 3.41 2.29 -4.14
CA GLY A 302 3.98 2.03 -2.83
C GLY A 302 3.45 0.73 -2.19
N CYS A 303 3.61 0.62 -0.89
CA CYS A 303 3.13 -0.50 -0.08
C CYS A 303 2.45 0.02 1.19
N ILE A 304 1.42 -0.70 1.64
CA ILE A 304 0.76 -0.47 2.93
C ILE A 304 0.60 -1.80 3.64
N GLY A 305 0.80 -1.80 4.95
CA GLY A 305 0.78 -3.02 5.73
C GLY A 305 1.32 -2.82 7.13
N PHE A 306 1.91 -3.89 7.67
CA PHE A 306 2.47 -3.86 9.01
C PHE A 306 3.75 -4.69 9.12
N LEU A 307 4.61 -4.26 10.03
CA LEU A 307 5.89 -4.88 10.36
C LEU A 307 5.81 -5.33 11.82
N TYR A 308 5.92 -6.63 12.06
CA TYR A 308 5.81 -7.21 13.39
C TYR A 308 7.07 -8.02 13.73
N ARG A 309 7.33 -8.24 15.03
CA ARG A 309 8.54 -8.91 15.53
C ARG A 309 9.82 -8.29 14.95
N ILE A 310 9.90 -6.95 14.98
CA ILE A 310 11.10 -6.19 14.65
C ILE A 310 12.09 -6.34 15.81
N GLU A 311 13.32 -6.76 15.50
CA GLU A 311 14.43 -6.71 16.45
C GLU A 311 14.98 -5.30 16.51
N TRP A 312 14.69 -4.57 17.59
CA TRP A 312 15.22 -3.23 17.79
C TRP A 312 16.67 -3.28 18.23
N ARG A 313 17.60 -3.02 17.31
CA ARG A 313 18.99 -2.76 17.65
C ARG A 313 19.18 -1.25 17.83
N ILE A 314 18.93 -0.76 19.03
CA ILE A 314 19.29 0.62 19.38
C ILE A 314 20.82 0.65 19.55
N LYS A 315 21.54 1.19 18.56
CA LYS A 315 22.92 1.60 18.80
C LYS A 315 22.87 2.79 19.76
N PRO A 316 23.53 2.76 20.93
CA PRO A 316 23.65 3.96 21.75
C PRO A 316 24.41 5.01 20.95
N SER A 317 23.70 6.02 20.45
CA SER A 317 24.33 7.19 19.88
C SER A 317 24.78 8.07 21.03
N ASN A 318 26.08 8.34 21.14
CA ASN A 318 26.65 9.39 22.00
C ASN A 318 26.27 10.82 21.53
N HIS A 319 25.13 10.97 20.86
CA HIS A 319 24.64 12.25 20.37
C HIS A 319 23.34 12.55 21.10
N HIS A 320 23.31 13.73 21.74
CA HIS A 320 22.17 14.24 22.48
C HIS A 320 20.85 13.98 21.74
N PRO A 321 19.80 13.49 22.42
CA PRO A 321 18.50 13.37 21.80
C PRO A 321 18.01 14.78 21.48
N TYR A 322 17.89 15.09 20.19
CA TYR A 322 16.95 16.10 19.74
C TYR A 322 15.55 15.56 20.07
N PHE A 323 15.13 15.73 21.32
CA PHE A 323 13.73 15.62 21.69
C PHE A 323 12.98 16.65 20.85
N CYS A 324 12.25 16.17 19.84
CA CYS A 324 11.15 16.92 19.28
C CYS A 324 10.15 17.12 20.42
N LYS A 325 10.19 18.31 21.05
CA LYS A 325 9.21 18.68 22.07
C LYS A 325 7.83 18.57 21.43
N PRO A 326 6.84 17.96 22.10
CA PRO A 326 5.47 18.07 21.65
C PRO A 326 5.12 19.57 21.64
N GLN A 327 4.84 20.13 20.47
CA GLN A 327 4.14 21.40 20.41
C GLN A 327 2.76 21.15 21.04
N GLN A 328 2.64 21.46 22.33
CA GLN A 328 1.35 21.73 22.93
C GLN A 328 0.72 22.88 22.12
N ARG A 329 -0.14 22.56 21.16
CA ARG A 329 -1.11 23.52 20.65
C ARG A 329 -2.06 23.80 21.79
N THR A 330 -1.79 24.84 22.56
CA THR A 330 -2.76 25.48 23.42
C THR A 330 -3.94 25.90 22.53
N LEU A 331 -5.07 25.22 22.70
CA LEU A 331 -6.36 25.68 22.21
C LEU A 331 -6.64 27.03 22.87
N VAL A 332 -6.39 28.12 22.16
CA VAL A 332 -6.86 29.45 22.56
C VAL A 332 -8.38 29.46 22.34
N PRO A 333 -9.21 29.69 23.37
CA PRO A 333 -10.65 29.77 23.18
C PRO A 333 -10.96 31.02 22.35
N GLY A 334 -11.49 30.81 21.15
CA GLY A 334 -11.98 31.89 20.29
C GLY A 334 -13.07 32.69 21.00
N ARG A 335 -12.78 33.95 21.33
CA ARG A 335 -13.79 34.93 21.73
C ARG A 335 -14.79 35.11 20.59
N ARG A 336 -15.99 34.53 20.75
CA ARG A 336 -17.19 34.90 19.97
C ARG A 336 -17.49 36.38 20.24
N ARG A 337 -17.12 37.27 19.31
CA ARG A 337 -17.70 38.62 19.26
C ARG A 337 -19.05 38.52 18.58
N TYR A 338 -20.11 38.52 19.39
CA TYR A 338 -21.44 38.92 18.94
C TYR A 338 -21.37 40.39 18.50
N ARG A 339 -21.52 40.65 17.19
CA ARG A 339 -21.93 41.98 16.72
C ARG A 339 -23.45 41.97 16.61
N SER A 340 -24.09 42.54 17.61
CA SER A 340 -25.46 43.04 17.52
C SER A 340 -25.43 44.35 16.74
N THR A 341 -26.01 44.36 15.55
CA THR A 341 -26.41 45.60 14.87
C THR A 341 -27.85 45.44 14.43
N GLN A 342 -28.71 46.20 15.09
CA GLN A 342 -30.08 46.52 14.69
C GLN A 342 -30.34 47.96 15.18
N PRO A 343 -31.32 48.68 14.63
CA PRO A 343 -31.20 49.44 13.39
C PRO A 343 -31.41 50.95 13.62
N ARG A 344 -30.98 51.79 12.68
CA ARG A 344 -31.60 53.07 12.30
C ARG A 344 -31.27 53.38 10.86
#